data_AF-A0A843SVG0-F1
#
_entry.id   AF-A0A843SVG0-F1
#
_cell.length_a   1.000
_cell.length_b   1.000
_cell.length_c   1.000
_cell.angle_alpha   90.00
_cell.angle_beta   90.00
_cell.angle_gamma   90.00
#
_symmetry.space_group_name_H-M   'P 1'
#
loop_
_entity.id
_entity.type
_entity.pdbx_description
1 polymer ?
#
loop_
_entity_poly.entity_id
_entity_poly.type
_entity_poly.pdbx_seq_one_letter_code
_entity_poly.pdbx_strand_id
1 'polypeptide(L)'
;MPAYAILTTVSNQPGMLFGLTKVLADRAANITYVDIIQNHDREAEIYLEFSTDVSLEPVLEELRGVAGVSRVETTPSFSKIYGKRIIIMGGGAQVGQVALGAISEADRHNIRGERISVDTIPLVGEEELASAVRAVVRLPRVRLLVLAGSLMGGDIARAVEEVRQKGLIVISLNQAGSVPDVADLVVTDPVQAGVMGVMAIAETARFDIVRQQKRRY
;
A
#
# COMPACT_ATOMS: atom_id res chain seq x y z
N MET A 1 -3.11 16.64 -12.47
CA MET A 1 -1.87 17.31 -12.02
C MET A 1 -0.72 16.32 -12.14
N PRO A 2 0.44 16.72 -12.67
CA PRO A 2 1.61 15.87 -12.67
C PRO A 2 2.06 15.56 -11.24
N ALA A 3 2.42 14.31 -10.99
CA ALA A 3 2.96 13.85 -9.71
C ALA A 3 4.47 13.72 -9.82
N TYR A 4 5.19 14.28 -8.86
CA TYR A 4 6.64 14.28 -8.75
C TYR A 4 7.06 13.53 -7.50
N ALA A 5 8.25 12.94 -7.55
CA ALA A 5 8.88 12.36 -6.37
C ALA A 5 10.34 12.82 -6.28
N ILE A 6 10.76 13.15 -5.07
CA ILE A 6 12.11 13.58 -4.78
C ILE A 6 12.66 12.85 -3.55
N LEU A 7 13.97 12.69 -3.51
CA LEU A 7 14.72 12.25 -2.36
C LEU A 7 15.68 13.37 -1.96
N THR A 8 15.62 13.81 -0.71
CA THR A 8 16.50 14.86 -0.19
C THR A 8 17.37 14.31 0.93
N THR A 9 18.69 14.43 0.78
CA THR A 9 19.64 14.14 1.87
C THR A 9 19.80 15.40 2.72
N VAL A 10 19.58 15.26 4.03
CA VAL A 10 19.55 16.37 4.97
C VAL A 10 20.37 16.08 6.23
N SER A 11 20.90 17.13 6.86
CA SER A 11 21.45 17.01 8.21
C SER A 11 20.33 16.66 9.20
N ASN A 12 20.55 15.67 10.06
CA ASN A 12 19.53 15.23 11.00
C ASN A 12 19.38 16.21 12.18
N GLN A 13 18.59 17.26 11.99
CA GLN A 13 18.36 18.33 12.98
C GLN A 13 16.91 18.83 12.98
N PRO A 14 16.46 19.50 14.07
CA PRO A 14 15.12 20.06 14.14
C PRO A 14 14.83 21.05 12.99
N GLY A 15 13.63 20.96 12.42
CA GLY A 15 13.15 21.89 11.40
C GLY A 15 13.43 21.50 9.95
N MET A 16 14.14 20.40 9.67
CA MET A 16 14.42 19.99 8.28
C MET A 16 13.15 19.74 7.47
N LEU A 17 12.20 18.95 8.00
CA LEU A 17 10.93 18.72 7.30
C LEU A 17 10.14 20.02 7.09
N PHE A 18 10.16 20.94 8.07
CA PHE A 18 9.53 22.26 7.93
C PHE A 18 10.15 23.07 6.80
N GLY A 19 11.49 23.12 6.70
CA GLY A 19 12.18 23.83 5.62
C GLY A 19 11.79 23.33 4.24
N LEU A 20 11.77 22.00 4.06
CA LEU A 20 11.38 21.38 2.78
C LEU A 20 9.90 21.63 2.45
N THR A 21 9.01 21.39 3.42
CA THR A 21 7.56 21.55 3.22
C THR A 21 7.14 23.01 3.03
N LYS A 22 7.87 23.97 3.62
CA LYS A 22 7.68 25.39 3.36
C LYS A 22 7.95 25.73 1.89
N VAL A 23 9.06 25.27 1.32
CA VAL A 23 9.36 25.48 -0.11
C VAL A 23 8.24 24.92 -0.99
N LEU A 24 7.77 23.70 -0.68
CA LEU A 24 6.65 23.10 -1.41
C LEU A 24 5.36 23.94 -1.28
N ALA A 25 5.04 24.42 -0.06
CA ALA A 25 3.87 25.25 0.19
C ALA A 25 3.94 26.62 -0.54
N ASP A 26 5.09 27.28 -0.52
CA ASP A 26 5.33 28.57 -1.20
C ASP A 26 5.17 28.44 -2.73
N ARG A 27 5.34 27.22 -3.27
CA ARG A 27 5.14 26.85 -4.67
C ARG A 27 3.78 26.21 -4.96
N ALA A 28 2.85 26.27 -4.01
CA ALA A 28 1.52 25.66 -4.08
C ALA A 28 1.55 24.16 -4.44
N ALA A 29 2.63 23.46 -4.09
CA ALA A 29 2.74 22.03 -4.27
C ALA A 29 1.98 21.30 -3.14
N ASN A 30 1.16 20.33 -3.53
CA ASN A 30 0.37 19.52 -2.61
C ASN A 30 1.06 18.17 -2.38
N ILE A 31 1.55 17.95 -1.16
CA ILE A 31 2.23 16.72 -0.75
C ILE A 31 1.22 15.58 -0.66
N THR A 32 1.54 14.46 -1.31
CA THR A 32 0.71 13.25 -1.31
C THR A 32 1.33 12.11 -0.50
N TYR A 33 2.66 12.14 -0.31
CA TYR A 33 3.36 11.15 0.52
C TYR A 33 4.66 11.74 1.07
N VAL A 34 5.01 11.34 2.29
CA VAL A 34 6.28 11.68 2.92
C VAL A 34 6.79 10.45 3.67
N ASP A 35 8.09 10.21 3.58
CA ASP A 35 8.78 9.19 4.35
C ASP A 35 10.13 9.70 4.81
N ILE A 36 10.55 9.28 6.01
CA ILE A 36 11.84 9.68 6.59
C ILE A 36 12.65 8.41 6.79
N ILE A 37 13.67 8.27 5.94
CA ILE A 37 14.60 7.15 5.96
C ILE A 37 15.76 7.57 6.86
N GLN A 38 15.77 7.03 8.08
CA GLN A 38 16.87 7.27 9.02
C GLN A 38 18.03 6.35 8.69
N ASN A 39 19.16 6.95 8.32
CA ASN A 39 20.45 6.26 8.37
C ASN A 39 20.99 6.38 9.80
N HIS A 40 21.75 5.39 10.26
CA HIS A 40 22.32 5.32 11.63
C HIS A 40 23.37 6.42 11.94
N ASP A 41 23.50 7.44 11.07
CA ASP A 41 24.49 8.50 11.09
C ASP A 41 23.85 9.91 11.30
N ARG A 42 24.64 10.97 11.03
CA ARG A 42 24.24 12.39 11.12
C ARG A 42 23.39 12.90 9.95
N GLU A 43 23.16 12.07 8.93
CA GLU A 43 22.37 12.40 7.75
C GLU A 43 21.09 11.56 7.70
N ALA A 44 19.98 12.17 7.31
CA ALA A 44 18.70 11.52 7.06
C ALA A 44 18.29 11.75 5.61
N GLU A 45 17.49 10.84 5.07
CA GLU A 45 16.86 11.05 3.77
C GLU A 45 15.37 11.27 3.95
N ILE A 46 14.85 12.32 3.31
CA ILE A 46 13.42 12.61 3.30
C ILE A 46 12.93 12.39 1.87
N TYR A 47 12.02 11.43 1.71
CA TYR A 47 11.35 11.15 0.46
C TYR A 47 10.00 11.88 0.44
N LEU A 48 9.72 12.59 -0.65
CA LEU A 48 8.47 13.35 -0.82
C LEU A 48 7.87 13.05 -2.18
N GLU A 49 6.59 12.67 -2.20
CA GLU A 49 5.77 12.72 -3.40
C GLU A 49 4.77 13.88 -3.30
N PHE A 50 4.62 14.63 -4.38
CA PHE A 50 3.73 15.78 -4.41
C PHE A 50 3.20 16.06 -5.82
N SER A 51 2.15 16.84 -5.90
CA SER A 51 1.57 17.33 -7.15
C SER A 51 1.71 18.85 -7.22
N THR A 52 1.99 19.38 -8.40
CA THR A 52 2.04 20.83 -8.63
C THR A 52 1.75 21.15 -10.09
N ASP A 53 1.20 22.34 -10.34
CA ASP A 53 0.94 22.88 -11.68
C ASP A 53 2.07 23.79 -12.18
N VAL A 54 3.09 24.05 -11.36
CA VAL A 54 4.29 24.82 -11.73
C VAL A 54 5.41 23.90 -12.24
N SER A 55 6.38 24.47 -12.95
CA SER A 55 7.59 23.72 -13.35
C SER A 55 8.37 23.24 -12.12
N LEU A 56 8.97 22.05 -12.25
CA LEU A 56 9.68 21.39 -11.16
C LEU A 56 11.03 22.06 -10.85
N GLU A 57 11.70 22.61 -11.87
CA GLU A 57 13.06 23.14 -11.76
C GLU A 57 13.18 24.24 -10.68
N PRO A 58 12.31 25.27 -10.61
CA PRO A 58 12.34 26.27 -9.54
C PRO A 58 12.16 25.68 -8.14
N VAL A 59 11.37 24.60 -8.01
CA VAL A 59 11.15 23.91 -6.74
C VAL A 59 12.45 23.22 -6.30
N LEU A 60 13.12 22.53 -7.22
CA LEU A 60 14.38 21.84 -6.94
C LEU A 60 15.50 22.82 -6.54
N GLU A 61 15.60 23.97 -7.21
CA GLU A 61 16.59 25.01 -6.85
C GLU A 61 16.35 25.56 -5.43
N GLU A 62 15.11 25.87 -5.07
CA GLU A 62 14.79 26.36 -3.72
C GLU A 62 15.02 25.31 -2.64
N LEU A 63 14.71 24.04 -2.93
CA LEU A 63 14.99 22.94 -2.01
C LEU A 63 16.49 22.77 -1.75
N ARG A 64 17.34 22.92 -2.78
CA ARG A 64 18.81 22.91 -2.61
C ARG A 64 19.32 24.11 -1.81
N GLY A 65 18.58 25.21 -1.79
CA GLY A 65 18.90 26.40 -0.99
C GLY A 65 18.54 26.30 0.49
N VAL A 66 17.81 25.26 0.92
CA VAL A 66 17.44 25.07 2.32
C VAL A 66 18.68 24.69 3.14
N ALA A 67 18.97 25.45 4.19
CA ALA A 67 20.09 25.18 5.08
C ALA A 67 19.98 23.77 5.70
N GLY A 68 21.04 22.96 5.52
CA GLY A 68 21.08 21.56 5.97
C GLY A 68 20.71 20.54 4.89
N VAL A 69 20.29 20.96 3.70
CA VAL A 69 20.13 20.06 2.53
C VAL A 69 21.48 19.91 1.83
N SER A 70 21.95 18.67 1.65
CA SER A 70 23.19 18.36 0.92
C SER A 70 22.93 17.87 -0.50
N ARG A 71 21.79 17.22 -0.74
CA ARG A 71 21.42 16.65 -2.04
C ARG A 71 19.91 16.66 -2.25
N VAL A 72 19.49 16.89 -3.48
CA VAL A 72 18.10 16.76 -3.95
C VAL A 72 18.09 16.00 -5.26
N GLU A 73 17.41 14.86 -5.30
CA GLU A 73 17.31 13.99 -6.47
C GLU A 73 15.86 13.81 -6.89
N THR A 74 15.61 13.84 -8.19
CA THR A 74 14.30 13.41 -8.72
C THR A 74 14.31 11.90 -8.85
N THR A 75 13.22 11.28 -8.43
CA THR A 75 13.06 9.82 -8.47
C THR A 75 11.70 9.45 -9.06
N PRO A 76 11.53 8.22 -9.56
CA PRO A 76 10.20 7.69 -9.81
C PRO A 76 9.38 7.58 -8.50
N SER A 77 8.08 7.83 -8.56
CA SER A 77 7.18 7.61 -7.42
C SER A 77 7.08 6.13 -7.06
N PHE A 78 6.73 5.81 -5.82
CA PHE A 78 6.42 4.44 -5.42
C PHE A 78 5.25 3.87 -6.20
N SER A 79 4.27 4.69 -6.57
CA SER A 79 3.18 4.26 -7.46
C SER A 79 3.68 3.89 -8.85
N LYS A 80 4.73 4.54 -9.38
CA LYS A 80 5.31 4.20 -10.68
C LYS A 80 6.17 2.93 -10.63
N ILE A 81 6.89 2.69 -9.52
CA ILE A 81 7.78 1.53 -9.37
C ILE A 81 7.03 0.29 -8.87
N TYR A 82 6.32 0.42 -7.75
CA TYR A 82 5.67 -0.69 -7.06
C TYR A 82 4.17 -0.75 -7.28
N GLY A 83 3.54 0.32 -7.80
CA GLY A 83 2.14 0.29 -8.19
C GLY A 83 1.16 0.09 -7.05
N LYS A 84 0.05 -0.58 -7.34
CA LYS A 84 -0.98 -0.93 -6.35
C LYS A 84 -0.45 -2.04 -5.44
N ARG A 85 -0.94 -2.11 -4.21
CA ARG A 85 -0.51 -3.12 -3.25
C ARG A 85 -1.64 -4.02 -2.78
N ILE A 86 -1.38 -5.32 -2.78
CA ILE A 86 -2.17 -6.35 -2.09
C ILE A 86 -1.43 -6.74 -0.82
N ILE A 87 -2.15 -6.83 0.30
CA ILE A 87 -1.64 -7.37 1.55
C ILE A 87 -2.24 -8.75 1.81
N ILE A 88 -1.44 -9.72 2.23
CA ILE A 88 -1.90 -11.05 2.63
C ILE A 88 -1.48 -11.30 4.08
N MET A 89 -2.45 -11.64 4.94
CA MET A 89 -2.22 -11.91 6.36
C MET A 89 -2.87 -13.22 6.80
N GLY A 90 -2.26 -13.89 7.78
CA GLY A 90 -2.84 -15.07 8.43
C GLY A 90 -1.82 -16.19 8.65
N GLY A 91 -2.29 -17.45 8.60
CA GLY A 91 -1.44 -18.61 8.82
C GLY A 91 -0.42 -18.80 7.69
N GLY A 92 0.86 -18.98 8.03
CA GLY A 92 1.97 -18.95 7.06
C GLY A 92 1.80 -19.87 5.83
N ALA A 93 1.26 -21.08 6.02
CA ALA A 93 0.99 -22.00 4.90
C ALA A 93 -0.06 -21.44 3.93
N GLN A 94 -1.17 -20.91 4.45
CA GLN A 94 -2.25 -20.34 3.64
C GLN A 94 -1.79 -19.03 2.98
N VAL A 95 -1.08 -18.17 3.73
CA VAL A 95 -0.45 -16.95 3.19
C VAL A 95 0.44 -17.28 1.99
N GLY A 96 1.27 -18.32 2.08
CA GLY A 96 2.13 -18.75 0.98
C GLY A 96 1.36 -19.20 -0.27
N GLN A 97 0.25 -19.93 -0.10
CA GLN A 97 -0.58 -20.37 -1.22
C GLN A 97 -1.29 -19.20 -1.91
N VAL A 98 -1.84 -18.25 -1.13
CA VAL A 98 -2.43 -17.03 -1.70
C VAL A 98 -1.36 -16.21 -2.43
N ALA A 99 -0.17 -16.09 -1.84
CA ALA A 99 0.94 -15.36 -2.45
C ALA A 99 1.34 -15.96 -3.80
N LEU A 100 1.38 -17.29 -3.92
CA LEU A 100 1.70 -17.98 -5.18
C LEU A 100 0.76 -17.55 -6.31
N GLY A 101 -0.55 -17.54 -6.06
CA GLY A 101 -1.55 -17.12 -7.04
C GLY A 101 -1.48 -15.63 -7.36
N ALA A 102 -1.35 -14.79 -6.32
CA ALA A 102 -1.25 -13.34 -6.47
C ALA A 102 0.02 -12.92 -7.24
N ILE A 103 1.18 -13.50 -6.93
CA ILE A 103 2.44 -13.20 -7.62
C ILE A 103 2.35 -13.61 -9.09
N SER A 104 1.82 -14.80 -9.36
CA SER A 104 1.68 -15.33 -10.72
C SER A 104 0.75 -14.46 -11.59
N GLU A 105 -0.35 -13.95 -11.01
CA GLU A 105 -1.24 -13.05 -11.73
C GLU A 105 -0.63 -11.65 -11.87
N ALA A 106 -0.05 -11.11 -10.80
CA ALA A 106 0.58 -9.79 -10.82
C ALA A 106 1.69 -9.71 -11.87
N ASP A 107 2.51 -10.76 -12.02
CA ASP A 107 3.57 -10.82 -13.04
C ASP A 107 3.03 -10.60 -14.47
N ARG A 108 1.93 -11.28 -14.81
CA ARG A 108 1.26 -11.13 -16.12
C ARG A 108 0.81 -9.70 -16.39
N HIS A 109 0.28 -9.03 -15.37
CA HIS A 109 -0.15 -7.63 -15.44
C HIS A 109 1.05 -6.68 -15.49
N ASN A 110 2.10 -6.98 -14.73
CA ASN A 110 3.30 -6.14 -14.59
C ASN A 110 4.10 -6.04 -15.89
N ILE A 111 4.25 -7.14 -16.63
CA ILE A 111 4.94 -7.17 -17.93
C ILE A 111 4.21 -6.31 -18.98
N ARG A 112 2.91 -6.06 -18.79
CA ARG A 112 2.07 -5.27 -19.71
C ARG A 112 1.97 -3.79 -19.34
N GLY A 113 2.72 -3.35 -18.33
CA GLY A 113 2.86 -1.94 -17.95
C GLY A 113 2.06 -1.50 -16.73
N GLU A 114 1.10 -2.30 -16.26
CA GLU A 114 0.50 -2.09 -14.93
C GLU A 114 1.54 -2.41 -13.85
N ARG A 115 1.34 -1.98 -12.60
CA ARG A 115 2.21 -2.34 -11.48
C ARG A 115 1.38 -2.75 -10.28
N ILE A 116 1.61 -3.96 -9.80
CA ILE A 116 0.96 -4.56 -8.64
C ILE A 116 2.02 -5.29 -7.81
N SER A 117 2.16 -4.90 -6.55
CA SER A 117 3.00 -5.56 -5.55
C SER A 117 2.15 -6.43 -4.61
N VAL A 118 2.75 -7.51 -4.13
CA VAL A 118 2.15 -8.45 -3.17
C VAL A 118 3.04 -8.47 -1.93
N ASP A 119 2.52 -7.94 -0.82
CA ASP A 119 3.22 -7.91 0.46
C ASP A 119 2.53 -8.89 1.41
N THR A 120 3.31 -9.66 2.18
CA THR A 120 2.75 -10.70 3.04
C THR A 120 3.32 -10.62 4.44
N ILE A 121 2.52 -11.05 5.42
CA ILE A 121 2.98 -11.25 6.80
C ILE A 121 2.26 -12.47 7.40
N PRO A 122 2.99 -13.51 7.84
CA PRO A 122 2.40 -14.56 8.64
C PRO A 122 2.12 -14.01 10.04
N LEU A 123 0.85 -14.07 10.46
CA LEU A 123 0.39 -13.55 11.74
C LEU A 123 -0.74 -14.41 12.28
N VAL A 124 -0.70 -14.70 13.57
CA VAL A 124 -1.70 -15.48 14.31
C VAL A 124 -2.03 -14.76 15.61
N GLY A 125 -3.17 -15.09 16.21
CA GLY A 125 -3.69 -14.38 17.39
C GLY A 125 -4.76 -13.37 16.99
N GLU A 126 -5.86 -13.33 17.74
CA GLU A 126 -7.02 -12.50 17.41
C GLU A 126 -6.70 -11.00 17.52
N GLU A 127 -6.05 -10.61 18.61
CA GLU A 127 -5.68 -9.22 18.90
C GLU A 127 -4.63 -8.69 17.90
N GLU A 128 -3.61 -9.49 17.64
CA GLU A 128 -2.53 -9.16 16.71
C GLU A 128 -3.07 -9.01 15.29
N LEU A 129 -3.89 -9.97 14.82
CA LEU A 129 -4.52 -9.90 13.50
C LEU A 129 -5.47 -8.70 13.40
N ALA A 130 -6.33 -8.47 14.39
CA ALA A 130 -7.25 -7.34 14.36
C ALA A 130 -6.49 -6.00 14.30
N SER A 131 -5.39 -5.88 15.06
CA SER A 131 -4.51 -4.71 15.04
C SER A 131 -3.84 -4.52 13.69
N ALA A 132 -3.34 -5.60 13.08
CA ALA A 132 -2.73 -5.58 11.77
C ALA A 132 -3.73 -5.18 10.68
N VAL A 133 -4.95 -5.76 10.69
CA VAL A 133 -6.03 -5.43 9.76
C VAL A 133 -6.35 -3.94 9.82
N ARG A 134 -6.57 -3.37 11.01
CA ARG A 134 -6.83 -1.93 11.17
C ARG A 134 -5.67 -1.07 10.67
N ALA A 135 -4.44 -1.55 10.79
CA ALA A 135 -3.27 -0.83 10.33
C ALA A 135 -3.17 -0.74 8.81
N VAL A 136 -3.75 -1.70 8.07
CA VAL A 136 -3.63 -1.80 6.61
C VAL A 136 -4.02 -0.51 5.91
N VAL A 137 -5.09 0.18 6.32
CA VAL A 137 -5.55 1.41 5.63
C VAL A 137 -4.57 2.58 5.72
N ARG A 138 -3.55 2.51 6.59
CA ARG A 138 -2.47 3.50 6.70
C ARG A 138 -1.31 3.20 5.76
N LEU A 139 -1.29 2.01 5.15
CA LEU A 139 -0.26 1.60 4.21
C LEU A 139 -0.46 2.33 2.87
N PRO A 140 0.56 3.04 2.35
CA PRO A 140 0.44 3.70 1.06
C PRO A 140 0.12 2.70 -0.05
N ARG A 141 -0.67 3.11 -1.05
CA ARG A 141 -0.99 2.33 -2.26
C ARG A 141 -1.79 1.04 -2.04
N VAL A 142 -2.19 0.71 -0.81
CA VAL A 142 -2.96 -0.51 -0.56
C VAL A 142 -4.33 -0.43 -1.25
N ARG A 143 -4.72 -1.51 -1.92
CA ARG A 143 -6.01 -1.61 -2.61
C ARG A 143 -6.84 -2.80 -2.16
N LEU A 144 -6.19 -3.83 -1.61
CA LEU A 144 -6.86 -5.07 -1.23
C LEU A 144 -6.12 -5.79 -0.10
N LEU A 145 -6.89 -6.43 0.77
CA LEU A 145 -6.42 -7.34 1.83
C LEU A 145 -6.98 -8.74 1.58
N VAL A 146 -6.13 -9.77 1.72
CA VAL A 146 -6.55 -11.17 1.78
C VAL A 146 -6.28 -11.74 3.17
N LEU A 147 -7.31 -12.29 3.81
CA LEU A 147 -7.23 -13.00 5.09
C LEU A 147 -7.18 -14.51 4.86
N ALA A 148 -5.99 -15.07 5.09
CA ALA A 148 -5.63 -16.44 4.78
C ALA A 148 -5.46 -17.29 6.05
N GLY A 149 -6.54 -17.91 6.52
CA GLY A 149 -6.53 -18.73 7.73
C GLY A 149 -7.50 -19.90 7.68
N SER A 150 -7.54 -20.66 8.76
CA SER A 150 -8.49 -21.76 8.98
C SER A 150 -9.59 -21.41 9.99
N LEU A 151 -9.37 -20.42 10.86
CA LEU A 151 -10.33 -19.90 11.81
C LEU A 151 -10.00 -18.43 12.11
N MET A 152 -10.90 -17.51 11.76
CA MET A 152 -10.81 -16.10 12.12
C MET A 152 -12.21 -15.55 12.42
N GLY A 153 -12.35 -14.87 13.55
CA GLY A 153 -13.62 -14.31 14.01
C GLY A 153 -13.42 -13.20 15.02
N GLY A 154 -14.46 -12.89 15.79
CA GLY A 154 -14.38 -11.91 16.88
C GLY A 154 -13.89 -10.55 16.40
N ASP A 155 -12.81 -10.07 17.00
CA ASP A 155 -12.24 -8.74 16.76
C ASP A 155 -11.65 -8.57 15.38
N ILE A 156 -11.23 -9.67 14.75
CA ILE A 156 -10.79 -9.65 13.36
C ILE A 156 -11.96 -9.29 12.45
N ALA A 157 -13.16 -9.83 12.70
CA ALA A 157 -14.35 -9.52 11.90
C ALA A 157 -14.75 -8.04 12.08
N ARG A 158 -14.70 -7.52 13.31
CA ARG A 158 -14.93 -6.09 13.58
C ARG A 158 -13.94 -5.21 12.82
N ALA A 159 -12.65 -5.56 12.87
CA ALA A 159 -11.61 -4.84 12.14
C ALA A 159 -11.82 -4.89 10.61
N VAL A 160 -12.30 -6.01 10.07
CA VAL A 160 -12.64 -6.15 8.64
C VAL A 160 -13.75 -5.19 8.24
N GLU A 161 -14.82 -5.09 9.03
CA GLU A 161 -15.90 -4.13 8.76
C GLU A 161 -15.39 -2.68 8.77
N GLU A 162 -14.56 -2.32 9.78
CA GLU A 162 -13.98 -0.99 9.90
C GLU A 162 -13.14 -0.59 8.67
N VAL A 163 -12.32 -1.49 8.13
CA VAL A 163 -11.48 -1.19 6.95
C VAL A 163 -12.29 -1.20 5.66
N ARG A 164 -13.32 -2.04 5.55
CA ARG A 164 -14.25 -2.04 4.40
C ARG A 164 -15.05 -0.76 4.32
N GLN A 165 -15.49 -0.22 5.46
CA GLN A 165 -16.16 1.09 5.51
C GLN A 165 -15.25 2.23 5.02
N LYS A 166 -13.92 2.06 5.09
CA LYS A 166 -12.93 2.99 4.53
C LYS A 166 -12.61 2.72 3.05
N GLY A 167 -13.34 1.80 2.42
CA GLY A 167 -13.20 1.46 1.00
C GLY A 167 -12.14 0.41 0.67
N LEU A 168 -11.55 -0.26 1.68
CA LEU A 168 -10.62 -1.36 1.43
C LEU A 168 -11.38 -2.63 1.06
N ILE A 169 -11.01 -3.25 -0.06
CA ILE A 169 -11.56 -4.55 -0.47
C ILE A 169 -10.94 -5.65 0.39
N VAL A 170 -11.76 -6.54 0.96
CA VAL A 170 -11.30 -7.67 1.76
C VAL A 170 -11.78 -9.00 1.17
N ILE A 171 -10.82 -9.87 0.84
CA ILE A 171 -11.07 -11.27 0.48
C ILE A 171 -10.77 -12.14 1.70
N SER A 172 -11.64 -13.10 2.00
CA SER A 172 -11.39 -14.12 3.01
C SER A 172 -11.28 -15.50 2.36
N LEU A 173 -10.40 -16.35 2.90
CA LEU A 173 -10.52 -17.77 2.61
C LEU A 173 -11.79 -18.34 3.24
N ASN A 174 -12.32 -19.41 2.66
CA ASN A 174 -13.43 -20.15 3.23
C ASN A 174 -12.95 -20.90 4.50
N GLN A 175 -13.09 -20.23 5.64
CA GLN A 175 -12.55 -20.64 6.93
C GLN A 175 -13.63 -20.65 8.02
N ALA A 176 -13.34 -21.21 9.19
CA ALA A 176 -14.26 -21.13 10.32
C ALA A 176 -14.26 -19.71 10.94
N GLY A 177 -15.30 -19.40 11.73
CA GLY A 177 -15.46 -18.10 12.39
C GLY A 177 -16.25 -17.09 11.56
N SER A 178 -16.32 -15.85 12.03
CA SER A 178 -17.20 -14.80 11.50
C SER A 178 -16.57 -13.92 10.42
N VAL A 179 -15.27 -14.03 10.16
CA VAL A 179 -14.61 -13.21 9.11
C VAL A 179 -15.19 -13.42 7.70
N PRO A 180 -15.47 -14.66 7.24
CA PRO A 180 -16.06 -14.88 5.92
C PRO A 180 -17.40 -14.16 5.71
N ASP A 181 -18.19 -13.98 6.77
CA ASP A 181 -19.52 -13.35 6.68
C ASP A 181 -19.44 -11.84 6.44
N VAL A 182 -18.32 -11.22 6.82
CA VAL A 182 -18.08 -9.77 6.72
C VAL A 182 -17.08 -9.40 5.62
N ALA A 183 -16.54 -10.35 4.88
CA ALA A 183 -15.65 -10.08 3.74
C ALA A 183 -16.44 -9.68 2.47
N ASP A 184 -15.79 -9.03 1.50
CA ASP A 184 -16.40 -8.74 0.20
C ASP A 184 -16.56 -10.00 -0.65
N LEU A 185 -15.60 -10.92 -0.54
CA LEU A 185 -15.54 -12.15 -1.31
C LEU A 185 -14.96 -13.28 -0.45
N VAL A 186 -15.54 -14.48 -0.57
CA VAL A 186 -15.06 -15.69 0.09
C VAL A 186 -14.63 -16.71 -0.97
N VAL A 187 -13.39 -17.18 -0.88
CA VAL A 187 -12.79 -18.11 -1.85
C VAL A 187 -12.21 -19.32 -1.12
N THR A 188 -12.53 -20.52 -1.57
CA THR A 188 -12.09 -21.76 -0.93
C THR A 188 -10.66 -22.11 -1.31
N ASP A 189 -10.31 -21.99 -2.59
CA ASP A 189 -8.94 -22.26 -3.05
C ASP A 189 -8.03 -21.04 -2.79
N PRO A 190 -6.95 -21.19 -2.01
CA PRO A 190 -6.08 -20.06 -1.67
C PRO A 190 -5.34 -19.50 -2.88
N VAL A 191 -4.93 -20.33 -3.84
CA VAL A 191 -4.25 -19.85 -5.06
C VAL A 191 -5.20 -18.97 -5.88
N GLN A 192 -6.43 -19.43 -6.08
CA GLN A 192 -7.48 -18.67 -6.74
C GLN A 192 -7.81 -17.38 -6.00
N ALA A 193 -7.82 -17.37 -4.67
CA ALA A 193 -8.02 -16.14 -3.88
C ALA A 193 -6.95 -15.08 -4.21
N GLY A 194 -5.69 -15.50 -4.37
CA GLY A 194 -4.60 -14.64 -4.79
C GLY A 194 -4.79 -14.08 -6.20
N VAL A 195 -5.13 -14.95 -7.17
CA VAL A 195 -5.42 -14.56 -8.55
C VAL A 195 -6.57 -13.55 -8.62
N MET A 196 -7.69 -13.87 -7.97
CA MET A 196 -8.88 -13.00 -7.92
C MET A 196 -8.57 -11.66 -7.23
N GLY A 197 -7.71 -11.65 -6.21
CA GLY A 197 -7.24 -10.43 -5.57
C GLY A 197 -6.54 -9.47 -6.53
N VAL A 198 -5.66 -9.99 -7.39
CA VAL A 198 -4.99 -9.18 -8.43
C VAL A 198 -5.99 -8.70 -9.47
N MET A 199 -6.82 -9.62 -9.98
CA MET A 199 -7.83 -9.29 -10.98
C MET A 199 -8.83 -8.22 -10.50
N ALA A 200 -9.13 -8.17 -9.20
CA ALA A 200 -10.01 -7.18 -8.59
C ALA A 200 -9.48 -5.74 -8.62
N ILE A 201 -8.16 -5.57 -8.67
CA ILE A 201 -7.52 -4.24 -8.63
C ILE A 201 -6.85 -3.87 -9.96
N ALA A 202 -6.70 -4.83 -10.86
CA ALA A 202 -6.13 -4.63 -12.18
C ALA A 202 -7.10 -3.86 -13.10
N GLU A 203 -6.62 -2.80 -13.75
CA GLU A 203 -7.42 -2.02 -14.71
C GLU A 203 -7.67 -2.76 -16.02
N THR A 204 -6.78 -3.70 -16.35
CA THR A 204 -6.82 -4.47 -17.59
C THR A 204 -7.69 -5.72 -17.50
N ALA A 205 -8.16 -6.08 -16.29
CA ALA A 205 -9.04 -7.22 -16.10
C ALA A 205 -10.52 -6.82 -16.27
N ARG A 206 -11.32 -7.69 -16.90
CA ARG A 206 -12.80 -7.55 -16.93
C ARG A 206 -13.47 -8.02 -15.64
N PHE A 207 -12.68 -8.35 -14.62
CA PHE A 207 -13.18 -8.87 -13.36
C PHE A 207 -13.68 -7.72 -12.50
N ASP A 208 -14.94 -7.83 -12.08
CA ASP A 208 -15.59 -6.83 -11.24
C ASP A 208 -15.99 -7.50 -9.93
N ILE A 209 -15.28 -7.15 -8.86
CA ILE A 209 -15.51 -7.72 -7.53
C ILE A 209 -16.90 -7.36 -6.97
N VAL A 210 -17.44 -6.19 -7.34
CA VAL A 210 -18.78 -5.77 -6.91
C VAL A 210 -19.82 -6.76 -7.44
N ARG A 211 -19.64 -7.26 -8.67
CA ARG A 211 -20.50 -8.30 -9.25
C ARG A 211 -20.32 -9.68 -8.62
N GLN A 212 -19.21 -9.92 -7.91
CA GLN A 212 -18.94 -11.19 -7.23
C GLN A 212 -19.24 -11.17 -5.72
N GLN A 213 -19.67 -10.03 -5.17
CA GLN A 213 -19.97 -9.92 -3.75
C GLN A 213 -21.00 -10.97 -3.30
N LYS A 214 -20.79 -11.53 -2.10
CA LYS A 214 -21.62 -12.59 -1.48
C LYS A 214 -21.62 -13.94 -2.20
N ARG A 215 -20.80 -14.13 -3.24
CA ARG A 215 -20.58 -15.45 -3.86
C ARG A 215 -19.47 -16.20 -3.12
N ARG A 216 -19.60 -17.52 -3.07
CA ARG A 216 -18.58 -18.44 -2.55
C ARG A 216 -18.02 -19.24 -3.73
N TYR A 217 -16.71 -19.27 -3.85
CA TYR A 217 -15.96 -20.00 -4.87
C TYR A 217 -15.15 -21.13 -4.26
#